data_AF-A0A3P6CE12-F1
#
_entry.id   AF-A0A3P6CE12-F1
#
_cell.length_a   1.000
_cell.length_b   1.000
_cell.length_c   1.000
_cell.angle_alpha   90.00
_cell.angle_beta   90.00
_cell.angle_gamma   90.00
#
_symmetry.space_group_name_H-M   'P 1'
#
loop_
_entity.id
_entity.type
_entity.pdbx_description
1 polymer ?
#
loop_
_entity_poly.entity_id
_entity_poly.type
_entity_poly.pdbx_seq_one_letter_code
_entity_poly.pdbx_strand_id
1 'polypeptide(L)'
;MVHRHIAKDKRCSRCGEEADTVNHLLFLCPYARLVWAMANVHIPPAGRWSDSFFSNLYWVLNLKKEYPKEEIEEDLILAAMEIVEKPE
;
A
#
# COMPACT_ATOMS: atom_id res chain seq x y z
N MET A 1 11.23 32.53 8.03
CA MET A 1 11.16 31.07 8.20
C MET A 1 11.36 30.43 6.83
N VAL A 2 12.46 29.70 6.61
CA VAL A 2 12.76 29.09 5.30
C VAL A 2 12.27 27.65 5.36
N HIS A 3 11.22 27.31 4.61
CA HIS A 3 10.76 25.93 4.46
C HIS A 3 11.72 25.17 3.53
N ARG A 4 12.85 24.71 4.10
CA ARG A 4 13.73 23.75 3.41
C ARG A 4 12.94 22.46 3.22
N HIS A 5 12.96 21.91 2.01
CA HIS A 5 12.32 20.64 1.62
C HIS A 5 10.80 20.63 1.44
N ILE A 6 10.13 21.79 1.43
CA ILE A 6 8.75 21.87 0.91
C ILE A 6 8.83 22.37 -0.53
N ALA A 7 8.27 21.59 -1.47
CA ALA A 7 8.16 22.02 -2.85
C ALA A 7 7.39 23.35 -2.90
N LYS A 8 7.97 24.37 -3.55
CA LYS A 8 7.27 25.66 -3.77
C LYS A 8 6.04 25.47 -4.65
N ASP A 9 6.08 24.46 -5.51
CA ASP A 9 4.96 24.02 -6.31
C ASP A 9 4.10 23.05 -5.49
N LYS A 10 2.81 23.36 -5.36
CA LYS A 10 1.83 22.50 -4.69
C LYS A 10 1.31 21.40 -5.59
N ARG A 11 1.79 21.32 -6.82
CA ARG A 11 1.36 20.30 -7.78
C ARG A 11 2.00 18.95 -7.47
N CYS A 12 1.21 17.90 -7.62
CA CYS A 12 1.69 16.53 -7.49
C CYS A 12 2.78 16.27 -8.54
N SER A 13 3.97 15.84 -8.10
CA SER A 13 5.09 15.52 -8.98
C SER A 13 4.84 14.33 -9.91
N ARG A 14 3.78 13.55 -9.67
CA ARG A 14 3.42 12.37 -10.48
C ARG A 14 2.42 12.72 -11.58
N CYS A 15 1.28 13.32 -11.24
CA CYS A 15 0.21 13.59 -12.21
C CYS A 15 0.01 15.08 -12.55
N GLY A 16 0.71 16.00 -11.88
CA GLY A 16 0.64 17.43 -12.16
C GLY A 16 -0.62 18.14 -11.67
N GLU A 17 -1.49 17.47 -10.91
CA GLU A 17 -2.67 18.05 -10.27
C GLU A 17 -2.30 19.01 -9.14
N GLU A 18 -3.09 20.06 -8.89
CA GLU A 18 -2.76 21.16 -7.95
C GLU A 18 -2.70 20.77 -6.47
N ALA A 19 -3.14 19.56 -6.11
CA ALA A 19 -3.24 19.11 -4.73
C ALA A 19 -2.15 18.09 -4.37
N ASP A 20 -0.97 18.54 -3.95
CA ASP A 20 0.07 17.69 -3.34
C ASP A 20 -0.21 17.45 -1.84
N THR A 21 -1.35 16.81 -1.55
CA THR A 21 -1.72 16.40 -0.19
C THR A 21 -1.40 14.93 0.03
N VAL A 22 -1.25 14.52 1.30
CA VAL A 22 -1.09 13.11 1.67
C VAL A 22 -2.25 12.25 1.12
N ASN A 23 -3.49 12.76 1.18
CA ASN A 23 -4.63 12.05 0.62
C ASN A 23 -4.52 11.87 -0.90
N HIS A 24 -4.06 12.91 -1.60
CA HIS A 24 -3.84 12.81 -3.04
C HIS A 24 -2.74 11.81 -3.37
N LEU A 25 -1.56 11.95 -2.75
CA LEU A 25 -0.41 11.08 -3.02
C LEU A 25 -0.68 9.60 -2.76
N LEU A 26 -1.52 9.29 -1.76
CA LEU A 26 -1.81 7.92 -1.39
C LEU A 26 -3.11 7.37 -1.97
N PHE A 27 -4.11 8.19 -2.32
CA PHE A 27 -5.44 7.69 -2.70
C PHE A 27 -6.02 8.31 -3.96
N LEU A 28 -5.90 9.63 -4.16
CA LEU A 28 -6.57 10.31 -5.28
C LEU A 28 -5.75 10.33 -6.58
N CYS A 29 -4.41 10.38 -6.46
CA CYS A 29 -3.50 10.41 -7.60
C CYS A 29 -3.78 9.22 -8.52
N PRO A 30 -3.92 9.42 -9.84
CA PRO A 30 -4.13 8.31 -10.79
C PRO A 30 -3.12 7.18 -10.62
N TYR A 31 -1.85 7.52 -10.37
CA TYR A 31 -0.79 6.55 -10.12
C TYR A 31 -0.98 5.79 -8.81
N ALA A 32 -1.44 6.45 -7.74
CA ALA A 32 -1.73 5.78 -6.48
C ALA A 32 -2.92 4.81 -6.60
N ARG A 33 -3.97 5.22 -7.35
CA ARG A 33 -5.11 4.34 -7.65
C ARG A 33 -4.68 3.08 -8.41
N LEU A 34 -3.76 3.22 -9.36
CA LEU A 34 -3.19 2.08 -10.08
C LEU A 34 -2.39 1.16 -9.14
N VAL A 35 -1.56 1.72 -8.24
CA VAL A 35 -0.80 0.93 -7.26
C VAL A 35 -1.73 0.09 -6.37
N TRP A 36 -2.83 0.67 -5.86
CA TRP A 36 -3.80 -0.10 -5.07
C TRP A 36 -4.49 -1.20 -5.88
N ALA A 37 -4.86 -0.91 -7.14
CA ALA A 37 -5.43 -1.92 -8.02
C ALA A 37 -4.47 -3.09 -8.25
N MET A 38 -3.19 -2.81 -8.49
CA MET A 38 -2.13 -3.82 -8.67
C MET A 38 -1.85 -4.62 -7.39
N ALA A 39 -2.07 -4.04 -6.21
CA ALA A 39 -1.94 -4.72 -4.91
C ALA A 39 -3.18 -5.55 -4.52
N ASN A 40 -4.14 -5.72 -5.44
CA ASN A 40 -5.45 -6.34 -5.19
C ASN A 40 -6.13 -5.74 -3.96
N VAL A 41 -6.06 -4.41 -3.81
CA VAL A 41 -6.79 -3.66 -2.78
C VAL A 41 -8.01 -3.05 -3.43
N HIS A 42 -9.19 -3.54 -3.05
CA HIS A 42 -10.44 -3.02 -3.57
C HIS A 42 -10.68 -1.59 -3.11
N ILE A 43 -11.21 -0.77 -4.03
CA ILE A 43 -11.67 0.58 -3.73
C ILE A 43 -12.89 0.55 -2.80
N PRO A 44 -13.20 1.67 -2.11
CA PRO A 44 -14.40 1.76 -1.28
C PRO A 44 -15.70 1.44 -2.04
N PRO A 45 -16.77 0.96 -1.37
CA PRO A 45 -18.03 0.56 -2.03
C PRO A 45 -18.70 1.69 -2.81
N ALA A 46 -18.40 2.94 -2.47
CA ALA A 46 -18.84 4.13 -3.20
C ALA A 46 -18.20 4.27 -4.60
N GLY A 47 -17.32 3.34 -5.01
CA GLY A 47 -16.66 3.35 -6.32
C GLY A 47 -15.58 4.43 -6.46
N ARG A 48 -15.25 5.15 -5.39
CA ARG A 48 -14.23 6.19 -5.37
C ARG A 48 -13.58 6.33 -4.01
N TRP A 49 -12.35 6.83 -4.00
CA TRP A 49 -11.69 7.29 -2.79
C TRP A 49 -12.33 8.59 -2.29
N SER A 50 -12.35 8.78 -0.98
CA SER A 50 -12.89 9.96 -0.31
C SER A 50 -11.88 11.11 -0.33
N ASP A 51 -12.37 12.33 -0.17
CA ASP A 51 -11.50 13.51 0.08
C ASP A 51 -10.91 13.49 1.51
N SER A 52 -11.43 12.62 2.39
CA SER A 52 -10.91 12.39 3.73
C SER A 52 -9.80 11.34 3.74
N PHE A 53 -8.59 11.76 4.11
CA PHE A 53 -7.46 10.86 4.37
C PHE A 53 -7.81 9.77 5.39
N PHE A 54 -8.47 10.15 6.48
CA PHE A 54 -8.86 9.23 7.54
C PHE A 54 -9.79 8.12 7.01
N SER A 55 -10.81 8.49 6.21
CA SER A 55 -11.77 7.52 5.68
C SER A 55 -11.10 6.52 4.74
N ASN A 56 -10.17 6.98 3.90
CA ASN A 56 -9.43 6.11 2.98
C ASN A 56 -8.48 5.17 3.71
N LEU A 57 -7.77 5.69 4.73
CA LEU A 57 -6.88 4.89 5.55
C LEU A 57 -7.65 3.84 6.37
N TYR A 58 -8.77 4.24 6.99
CA TYR A 58 -9.65 3.33 7.70
C TYR A 58 -10.14 2.21 6.78
N TRP A 59 -10.54 2.53 5.55
CA TRP A 59 -10.92 1.52 4.57
C TRP A 59 -9.81 0.50 4.33
N VAL A 60 -8.61 0.94 3.93
CA VAL A 60 -7.50 0.03 3.61
C VAL A 60 -7.08 -0.82 4.79
N LEU A 61 -6.98 -0.24 5.99
CA LEU A 61 -6.55 -0.94 7.20
C LEU A 61 -7.60 -1.93 7.73
N ASN A 62 -8.86 -1.78 7.34
CA ASN A 62 -9.96 -2.65 7.76
C ASN A 62 -10.52 -3.49 6.59
N LEU A 63 -9.78 -3.58 5.48
CA LEU A 63 -10.03 -4.58 4.46
C LEU A 63 -9.83 -5.95 5.11
N LYS A 64 -10.93 -6.60 5.47
CA LYS A 64 -10.93 -8.01 5.90
C LYS A 64 -10.48 -8.87 4.71
N LYS A 65 -9.19 -8.97 4.49
CA LYS A 65 -8.60 -10.06 3.73
C LYS A 65 -8.49 -11.21 4.72
N GLU A 66 -9.32 -12.23 4.57
CA GLU A 66 -8.86 -13.59 4.88
C GLU A 66 -7.67 -13.80 3.94
N TYR A 67 -6.48 -13.40 4.39
CA TYR A 67 -5.28 -13.98 3.81
C TYR A 67 -5.41 -15.47 4.08
N PRO A 68 -5.23 -16.36 3.08
CA PRO A 68 -4.87 -17.73 3.40
C PRO A 68 -3.74 -17.58 4.40
N LYS A 69 -3.90 -18.16 5.60
CA LYS A 69 -2.74 -18.29 6.48
C LYS A 69 -1.68 -18.92 5.59
N GLU A 70 -0.50 -18.33 5.51
CA GLU A 70 0.64 -19.03 4.95
C GLU A 70 0.75 -20.30 5.80
N GLU A 71 0.16 -21.39 5.32
CA GLU A 71 0.45 -22.73 5.81
C GLU A 71 1.90 -22.89 5.43
N ILE A 72 2.76 -22.53 6.37
CA ILE A 72 4.17 -22.87 6.33
C ILE A 72 4.16 -24.38 6.19
N GLU A 73 4.43 -24.91 5.00
CA GLU A 73 4.56 -26.35 4.78
C GLU A 73 5.67 -26.81 5.72
N GLU A 74 5.28 -27.43 6.84
CA GLU A 74 6.20 -27.90 7.88
C GLU A 74 7.27 -28.81 7.25
N ASP A 75 6.91 -29.49 6.17
CA ASP A 75 7.77 -30.30 5.31
C ASP A 75 8.92 -29.50 4.67
N LEU A 76 8.71 -28.25 4.26
CA LEU A 76 9.76 -27.38 3.72
C LEU A 76 10.73 -26.90 4.81
N ILE A 77 10.23 -26.66 6.03
CA ILE A 77 11.08 -26.32 7.18
C ILE A 77 11.90 -27.53 7.59
N LEU A 78 11.28 -28.71 7.69
CA LEU A 78 11.99 -29.95 8.02
C LEU A 78 13.06 -30.24 6.96
N ALA A 79 12.73 -30.14 5.67
CA ALA A 79 13.69 -30.34 4.59
C ALA A 79 14.85 -29.34 4.64
N ALA A 80 14.59 -28.06 4.95
CA ALA A 80 15.62 -27.05 5.11
C ALA A 80 16.51 -27.32 6.35
N MET A 81 15.93 -27.82 7.44
CA MET A 81 16.67 -28.21 8.65
C MET A 81 17.54 -29.45 8.42
N GLU A 82 17.04 -30.45 7.69
CA GLU A 82 17.81 -31.65 7.33
C GLU A 82 19.02 -31.34 6.44
N ILE A 83 18.92 -30.35 5.55
CA ILE A 83 20.04 -29.88 4.71
C ILE A 83 21.11 -29.19 5.58
N VAL A 84 20.71 -28.46 6.63
CA VAL A 84 21.62 -27.77 7.55
C VAL A 84 22.30 -28.73 8.51
N GLU A 85 21.66 -29.85 8.86
CA GLU A 85 22.20 -30.83 9.82
C GLU A 85 23.07 -31.93 9.22
N LYS A 86 23.21 -32.02 7.88
CA LYS A 86 24.09 -33.02 7.27
C LYS A 86 25.55 -32.57 7.32
N PRO A 87 26.41 -33.14 8.19
CA PRO A 87 27.83 -32.87 8.12
C PRO A 87 28.38 -33.52 6.84
N GLU A 88 29.37 -32.85 6.23
CA GLU A 88 30.15 -33.39 5.10
C GLU A 88 30.76 -34.77 5.39
#